data_AF-A0A538IJ57-F1
#
_entry.id   AF-A0A538IJ57-F1
#
_cell.length_a   1.000
_cell.length_b   1.000
_cell.length_c   1.000
_cell.angle_alpha   90.00
_cell.angle_beta   90.00
_cell.angle_gamma   90.00
#
_symmetry.space_group_name_H-M   'P 1'
#
loop_
_entity.id
_entity.type
_entity.pdbx_description
1 polymer ?
#
loop_
_entity_poly.entity_id
_entity_poly.type
_entity_poly.pdbx_seq_one_letter_code
_entity_poly.pdbx_strand_id
1 'polypeptide(L)' 'MIARILIWNLFDSKTTLEELREHLPLLPEGDVWIANQAQDRFGLISFGDELPDLGVVPELIGDEPGVAEEFDVE' A
#
# COMPACT_ATOMS: atom_id res chain seq x y z
N MET A 1 14.24 -9.73 -9.93
CA MET A 1 13.74 -8.70 -9.00
C MET A 1 12.24 -8.81 -9.03
N ILE A 2 11.57 -8.86 -7.88
CA ILE A 2 10.11 -8.96 -7.81
C ILE A 2 9.51 -7.56 -7.66
N ALA A 3 8.46 -7.27 -8.41
CA ALA A 3 7.58 -6.12 -8.19
C ALA A 3 6.27 -6.61 -7.56
N ARG A 4 5.80 -5.92 -6.52
CA ARG A 4 4.55 -6.21 -5.82
C ARG A 4 3.60 -5.04 -5.93
N ILE A 5 2.34 -5.34 -6.19
CA ILE A 5 1.25 -4.35 -6.19
C ILE A 5 0.23 -4.75 -5.15
N LEU A 6 0.12 -3.94 -4.11
CA LEU A 6 -0.90 -4.05 -3.07
C LEU A 6 -1.93 -2.93 -3.25
N ILE A 7 -3.22 -3.25 -3.26
CA ILE A 7 -4.30 -2.24 -3.30
C ILE A 7 -5.38 -2.58 -2.27
N TRP A 8 -5.65 -1.61 -1.41
CA TRP A 8 -6.74 -1.61 -0.44
C TRP A 8 -7.90 -0.73 -0.93
N ASN A 9 -9.11 -1.16 -0.59
CA ASN A 9 -10.29 -0.34 -0.69
C ASN A 9 -10.50 0.39 0.65
N LEU A 10 -10.51 1.72 0.62
CA LEU A 10 -10.72 2.55 1.80
C LEU A 10 -12.21 2.82 2.08
N PHE A 11 -13.11 2.51 1.14
CA PHE A 11 -14.54 2.80 1.25
C PHE A 11 -15.18 2.21 2.53
N ASP A 12 -14.82 0.97 2.88
CA ASP A 12 -15.28 0.29 4.10
C ASP A 12 -14.19 0.26 5.20
N SER A 13 -13.11 1.03 5.05
CA SER A 13 -11.98 1.01 5.99
C SER A 13 -12.24 1.84 7.25
N LYS A 14 -11.42 1.62 8.28
CA LYS A 14 -11.50 2.36 9.55
C LYS A 14 -10.81 3.73 9.50
N THR A 15 -10.22 4.10 8.37
CA THR A 15 -9.36 5.29 8.22
C THR A 15 -9.77 6.10 6.98
N THR A 16 -9.27 7.34 6.92
CA THR A 16 -9.32 8.14 5.69
C THR A 16 -7.95 8.19 5.00
N LEU A 17 -7.91 8.63 3.74
CA LEU A 17 -6.64 8.84 3.04
C LEU A 17 -5.81 9.97 3.66
N GLU A 18 -6.46 10.99 4.21
CA GLU A 18 -5.77 12.10 4.88
C GLU A 18 -5.07 11.60 6.15
N GLU A 19 -5.79 10.85 6.98
CA GLU A 19 -5.23 10.20 8.17
C GLU A 19 -4.08 9.25 7.82
N LEU A 20 -4.24 8.40 6.79
CA LEU A 20 -3.18 7.50 6.33
C LEU A 20 -1.89 8.25 5.99
N ARG A 21 -1.99 9.40 5.32
CA ARG A 21 -0.82 10.20 4.91
C ARG A 21 0.00 10.72 6.09
N GLU A 22 -0.63 10.95 7.23
CA GLU A 22 0.07 11.37 8.45
C GLU A 22 0.90 10.25 9.09
N HIS A 23 0.59 9.00 8.74
CA HIS A 23 1.17 7.79 9.33
C HIS A 23 2.01 6.95 8.36
N LEU A 24 2.21 7.39 7.12
CA LEU A 24 2.97 6.61 6.14
C LEU A 24 4.42 6.43 6.57
N PRO A 25 4.93 5.18 6.63
CA PRO A 25 6.33 4.95 6.87
C PRO A 25 7.16 5.40 5.68
N LEU A 26 8.44 5.69 5.95
CA LEU A 26 9.43 5.84 4.89
C LEU A 26 9.65 4.50 4.21
N LEU A 27 9.60 4.50 2.89
CA LEU A 27 9.80 3.32 2.07
C LEU A 27 11.27 3.21 1.61
N PRO A 28 11.75 1.99 1.29
CA PRO A 28 12.99 1.79 0.57
C PRO A 28 13.04 2.55 -0.76
N GLU A 29 14.24 2.74 -1.31
CA GLU A 29 14.40 3.40 -2.60
C GLU A 29 13.71 2.61 -3.72
N GLY A 30 12.86 3.28 -4.49
CA GLY A 30 12.09 2.68 -5.59
C GLY A 30 10.64 2.33 -5.22
N ASP A 31 10.38 2.08 -3.95
CA ASP A 31 9.04 1.75 -3.45
C ASP A 31 8.19 3.02 -3.33
N VAL A 32 6.91 2.91 -3.68
CA VAL A 32 6.01 4.08 -3.72
C VAL A 32 4.61 3.76 -3.20
N TRP A 33 4.11 4.64 -2.34
CA TRP A 33 2.70 4.71 -2.00
C TRP A 33 1.91 5.33 -3.15
N ILE A 34 0.78 4.72 -3.51
CA ILE A 34 -0.14 5.20 -4.54
C ILE A 34 -1.53 5.39 -3.96
N ALA A 35 -2.27 6.38 -4.46
CA ALA A 35 -3.63 6.64 -4.02
C ALA A 35 -4.51 7.05 -5.19
N ASN A 36 -5.76 6.58 -5.18
CA ASN A 36 -6.83 7.07 -6.05
C ASN A 36 -7.96 7.61 -5.18
N GLN A 37 -7.95 8.93 -4.99
CA GLN A 37 -8.96 9.66 -4.23
C GLN A 37 -10.37 9.53 -4.80
N ALA A 38 -10.52 9.40 -6.11
CA ALA A 38 -11.83 9.34 -6.75
C ALA A 38 -12.52 7.98 -6.55
N GLN A 39 -11.78 6.95 -6.15
CA GLN A 39 -12.27 5.58 -5.96
C GLN A 39 -12.00 5.06 -4.55
N ASP A 40 -11.57 5.93 -3.63
CA ASP A 40 -11.17 5.56 -2.27
C ASP A 40 -10.21 4.36 -2.25
N ARG A 41 -9.16 4.39 -3.09
CA ARG A 41 -8.13 3.33 -3.10
C ARG A 41 -6.81 3.85 -2.62
N PHE A 42 -6.11 3.00 -1.89
CA PHE A 42 -4.74 3.21 -1.46
C PHE A 42 -3.92 1.97 -1.77
N GLY A 43 -2.63 2.12 -2.01
CA GLY A 43 -1.81 1.01 -2.44
C GLY A 43 -0.32 1.26 -2.31
N LEU A 44 0.43 0.20 -2.50
CA LEU A 44 1.89 0.17 -2.51
C LEU A 44 2.35 -0.50 -3.80
N ILE A 45 3.33 0.11 -4.46
CA ILE A 45 4.18 -0.57 -5.44
C ILE A 45 5.53 -0.76 -4.77
N SER A 46 5.98 -1.99 -4.62
CA SER A 46 7.24 -2.34 -3.95
C SER A 46 8.12 -3.20 -4.84
N PHE A 47 9.43 -2.99 -4.76
CA PHE A 47 10.45 -3.71 -5.50
C PHE A 47 11.42 -4.38 -4.53
N GLY A 48 11.71 -5.65 -4.77
CA GLY A 48 12.65 -6.42 -3.96
C GLY A 48 12.10 -7.79 -3.59
N ASP A 49 12.92 -8.60 -2.94
CA ASP A 49 12.55 -9.98 -2.61
C ASP A 49 11.62 -10.06 -1.38
N GLU A 50 11.63 -9.05 -0.51
CA GLU A 50 10.81 -8.96 0.69
C GLU A 50 9.89 -7.73 0.66
N LEU A 51 8.77 -7.79 1.36
CA LEU A 51 7.88 -6.65 1.55
C LEU A 51 8.48 -5.67 2.57
N PRO A 52 8.44 -4.35 2.33
CA PRO A 52 8.89 -3.38 3.32
C PRO A 52 8.01 -3.42 4.58
N ASP A 53 8.55 -2.90 5.68
CA ASP A 53 7.76 -2.66 6.89
C ASP A 53 6.69 -1.60 6.61
N LEU A 54 5.43 -2.04 6.64
CA LEU A 54 4.26 -1.18 6.39
C LEU A 54 3.85 -0.38 7.64
N GLY A 55 4.53 -0.58 8.78
CA GLY A 55 4.22 0.08 10.03
C GLY A 55 2.75 -0.13 10.43
N VAL A 56 2.08 0.96 10.81
CA VAL A 56 0.69 0.96 11.28
C VAL A 56 -0.35 0.96 10.15
N VAL A 57 0.06 1.03 8.88
CA VAL A 57 -0.85 1.18 7.74
C VAL A 57 -1.88 0.04 7.65
N PRO A 58 -1.51 -1.25 7.73
CA PRO A 58 -2.48 -2.34 7.65
C PRO A 58 -3.52 -2.30 8.78
N GLU A 59 -3.12 -1.83 9.96
CA GLU A 59 -3.97 -1.75 11.14
C GLU A 59 -4.96 -0.58 11.05
N LEU A 60 -4.51 0.58 10.52
CA LEU A 60 -5.36 1.74 10.24
C LEU A 60 -6.42 1.42 9.18
N ILE A 61 -6.03 0.72 8.11
CA ILE A 61 -6.98 0.25 7.09
C ILE A 61 -7.93 -0.78 7.71
N GLY A 62 -7.38 -1.73 8.47
CA GLY A 62 -8.14 -2.74 9.20
C GLY A 62 -8.67 -3.88 8.33
N ASP A 63 -8.15 -4.02 7.11
CA ASP A 63 -8.50 -5.07 6.15
C ASP A 63 -7.27 -5.50 5.32
N GLU A 64 -7.33 -6.68 4.73
CA GLU A 64 -6.32 -7.17 3.81
C GLU A 64 -6.38 -6.44 2.44
N PRO A 65 -5.28 -6.41 1.67
CA PRO A 65 -5.32 -5.87 0.32
C PRO A 65 -6.28 -6.68 -0.55
N GLY A 66 -7.23 -6.01 -1.20
CA GLY A 66 -8.12 -6.64 -2.19
C GLY A 66 -7.39 -6.99 -3.50
N VAL A 67 -6.21 -6.41 -3.73
CA VAL A 67 -5.25 -6.81 -4.77
C VAL A 67 -3.90 -7.02 -4.11
N ALA A 68 -3.30 -8.18 -4.33
CA ALA A 68 -1.96 -8.52 -3.88
C ALA A 68 -1.27 -9.37 -4.96
N GLU A 69 -0.63 -8.71 -5.91
CA GLU A 69 -0.05 -9.33 -7.10
C GLU A 69 1.48 -9.21 -7.10
N GLU A 70 2.17 -10.24 -7.57
CA GLU A 70 3.63 -10.28 -7.70
C GLU A 70 4.04 -10.52 -9.16
N PHE A 71 5.13 -9.87 -9.57
CA PHE A 71 5.64 -9.90 -10.93
C PHE A 71 7.15 -10.03 -10.94
N ASP A 72 7.70 -10.79 -11.90
CA ASP A 72 9.12 -10.69 -12.25
C ASP A 72 9.35 -9.42 -13.07
N VAL A 73 10.37 -8.63 -12.69
CA VAL A 73 10.80 -7.43 -13.41
C VAL A 73 11.84 -7.81 -14.47
N GLU A 74 11.63 -7.35 -15.70
CA GLU A 74 12.50 -7.55 -16.88
C GLU A 74 13.48 -6.38 -17.12
#